data_AF-A0A557SYA7-F1
#
_entry.id   AF-A0A557SYA7-F1
#
_cell.length_a   1.000
_cell.length_b   1.000
_cell.length_c   1.000
_cell.angle_alpha   90.00
_cell.angle_beta   90.00
_cell.angle_gamma   90.00
#
_symmetry.space_group_name_H-M   'P 1'
#
loop_
_entity.id
_entity.type
_entity.pdbx_description
1 polymer ?
#
loop_
_entity_poly.entity_id
_entity_poly.type
_entity_poly.pdbx_seq_one_letter_code
_entity_poly.pdbx_strand_id
1 'polypeptide(L)'
;MKIEYKSIYVSILTVSLFFVTMNGQDAGAHNFDTDDHSTFLTLINLILVENRLINNSLTSNDNNQSLTFDYVKNIDDIVEDIIISENSFIVDSDQFYNNTVIATAMANLADEVLRNYGSAFGIPSNVMLSMDFTKIANLTDGNTNNTIFANPHFNQPDGNLSNISDNSVIDRADYYNAQEISNRMVEIYNRDLDDLISDKTYSSLSRINLENALNELSKEVSHLGSPLKIMEIVHAKIHPNLQLTFNLTLKR
;
A
#
# COMPACT_ATOMS: atom_id res chain seq x y z
N MET A 1 -36.74 35.22 -47.48
CA MET A 1 -35.33 35.04 -47.08
C MET A 1 -35.23 35.25 -45.58
N LYS A 2 -35.34 34.17 -44.81
CA LYS A 2 -35.15 34.14 -43.35
C LYS A 2 -34.46 32.81 -43.05
N ILE A 3 -33.29 32.89 -42.45
CA ILE A 3 -32.43 31.77 -42.08
C ILE A 3 -32.88 31.36 -40.67
N GLU A 4 -33.41 30.14 -40.54
CA GLU A 4 -33.75 29.57 -39.24
C GLU A 4 -32.51 28.94 -38.61
N TYR A 5 -32.00 29.57 -37.55
CA TYR A 5 -30.97 29.00 -36.70
C TYR A 5 -31.58 27.91 -35.83
N LYS A 6 -31.37 26.65 -36.22
CA LYS A 6 -31.61 25.49 -35.37
C LYS A 6 -30.41 25.35 -34.41
N SER A 7 -30.35 26.24 -33.41
CA SER A 7 -29.34 26.15 -32.35
C SER A 7 -29.76 25.06 -31.38
N ILE A 8 -28.94 24.02 -31.34
CA ILE A 8 -29.06 22.83 -30.52
C ILE A 8 -28.93 23.25 -29.04
N TYR A 9 -29.94 22.87 -28.25
CA TYR A 9 -29.86 22.83 -26.80
C TYR A 9 -28.68 21.95 -26.39
N VAL A 10 -27.54 22.57 -26.07
CA VAL A 10 -26.55 21.93 -25.22
C VAL A 10 -26.96 22.26 -23.80
N SER A 11 -27.88 21.44 -23.30
CA SER A 11 -28.14 21.30 -21.87
C SER A 11 -26.81 21.07 -21.19
N ILE A 12 -26.43 22.00 -20.32
CA ILE A 12 -25.31 21.86 -19.39
C ILE A 12 -25.63 20.65 -18.52
N LEU A 13 -25.11 19.49 -18.92
CA LEU A 13 -25.13 18.28 -18.14
C LEU A 13 -24.18 18.56 -16.97
N THR A 14 -24.81 18.83 -15.83
CA THR A 14 -24.26 18.78 -14.49
C THR A 14 -23.12 17.77 -14.41
N VAL A 15 -21.89 18.27 -14.26
CA VAL A 15 -20.80 17.54 -13.63
C VAL A 15 -21.21 17.38 -12.16
N SER A 16 -22.13 16.45 -11.91
CA SER A 16 -22.29 15.89 -10.58
C SER A 16 -20.97 15.16 -10.32
N LEU A 17 -20.12 15.77 -9.48
CA LEU A 17 -19.21 15.01 -8.64
C LEU A 17 -20.04 13.88 -8.03
N PHE A 18 -20.01 12.70 -8.64
CA PHE A 18 -20.18 11.50 -7.87
C PHE A 18 -18.92 11.41 -7.01
N PHE A 19 -18.98 12.08 -5.86
CA PHE A 19 -18.57 11.39 -4.66
C PHE A 19 -19.26 10.03 -4.76
N VAL A 20 -18.49 8.99 -5.03
CA VAL A 20 -18.93 7.65 -4.67
C VAL A 20 -19.20 7.79 -3.18
N THR A 21 -20.47 7.96 -2.85
CA THR A 21 -20.97 7.74 -1.51
C THR A 21 -20.60 6.30 -1.23
N MET A 22 -19.46 6.13 -0.54
CA MET A 22 -19.12 4.89 0.13
C MET A 22 -20.16 4.75 1.25
N ASN A 23 -21.36 4.35 0.85
CA ASN A 23 -22.44 3.99 1.73
C ASN A 23 -21.99 2.75 2.48
N GLY A 24 -21.46 2.95 3.67
CA GLY A 24 -21.44 1.98 4.77
C GLY A 24 -21.05 0.55 4.40
N GLN A 25 -20.00 0.38 3.60
CA GLN A 25 -19.26 -0.87 3.65
C GLN A 25 -18.24 -0.71 4.75
N ASP A 26 -18.34 -1.56 5.76
CA ASP A 26 -17.27 -1.80 6.72
C ASP A 26 -16.02 -2.13 5.90
N ALA A 27 -15.18 -1.14 5.60
CA ALA A 27 -13.90 -1.39 4.99
C ALA A 27 -13.02 -1.90 6.14
N GLY A 28 -13.23 -3.17 6.50
CA GLY A 28 -12.36 -3.89 7.40
C GLY A 28 -11.02 -4.10 6.71
N ALA A 29 -10.00 -4.47 7.49
CA ALA A 29 -8.73 -4.94 6.96
C ALA A 29 -8.99 -5.99 5.85
N HIS A 30 -8.73 -5.61 4.59
CA HIS A 30 -8.94 -6.49 3.45
C HIS A 30 -7.69 -7.36 3.30
N ASN A 31 -7.66 -8.48 4.00
CA ASN A 31 -6.65 -9.51 3.75
C ASN A 31 -7.08 -10.33 2.53
N PHE A 32 -6.26 -10.36 1.49
CA PHE A 32 -6.54 -11.17 0.30
C PHE A 32 -6.15 -12.63 0.53
N ASP A 33 -6.85 -13.53 -0.14
CA ASP A 33 -6.48 -14.93 -0.15
C ASP A 33 -5.13 -15.06 -0.87
N THR A 34 -4.16 -15.61 -0.15
CA THR A 34 -2.77 -15.71 -0.58
C THR A 34 -2.45 -17.18 -0.81
N ASP A 35 -1.87 -17.45 -1.97
CA ASP A 35 -1.32 -18.76 -2.30
C ASP A 35 0.21 -18.75 -2.19
N ASP A 36 0.82 -19.93 -2.31
CA ASP A 36 2.27 -20.09 -2.27
C ASP A 36 2.98 -19.23 -3.33
N HIS A 37 2.34 -19.04 -4.50
CA HIS A 37 2.92 -18.26 -5.60
C HIS A 37 3.02 -16.77 -5.27
N SER A 38 1.92 -16.15 -4.87
CA SER A 38 1.87 -14.73 -4.52
C SER A 38 2.70 -14.42 -3.29
N THR A 39 2.69 -15.31 -2.30
CA THR A 39 3.52 -15.20 -1.09
C THR A 39 5.02 -15.28 -1.46
N PHE A 40 5.43 -16.29 -2.22
CA PHE A 40 6.82 -16.41 -2.68
C PHE A 40 7.24 -15.21 -3.53
N LEU A 41 6.38 -14.73 -4.43
CA LEU A 41 6.65 -13.56 -5.25
C LEU A 41 6.81 -12.28 -4.40
N THR A 42 6.01 -12.11 -3.35
CA THR A 42 6.20 -11.01 -2.38
C THR A 42 7.57 -11.10 -1.73
N LEU A 43 7.95 -12.25 -1.18
CA LEU A 43 9.24 -12.43 -0.50
C LEU A 43 10.43 -12.17 -1.43
N ILE A 44 10.36 -12.63 -2.68
CA ILE A 44 11.38 -12.31 -3.70
C ILE A 44 11.48 -10.80 -3.95
N ASN A 45 10.36 -10.08 -4.01
CA ASN A 45 10.39 -8.63 -4.18
C ASN A 45 10.95 -7.90 -2.94
N LEU A 46 10.69 -8.38 -1.73
CA LEU A 46 11.30 -7.84 -0.52
C LEU A 46 12.83 -8.05 -0.52
N ILE A 47 13.32 -9.22 -0.93
CA ILE A 47 14.77 -9.45 -1.12
C ILE A 47 15.35 -8.46 -2.13
N LEU A 48 14.65 -8.19 -3.23
CA LEU A 48 15.11 -7.23 -4.25
C LEU A 48 15.17 -5.80 -3.70
N VAL A 49 14.19 -5.40 -2.88
CA VAL A 49 14.17 -4.11 -2.19
C VAL A 49 15.37 -3.98 -1.27
N GLU A 50 15.60 -4.95 -0.39
CA GLU A 50 16.71 -4.92 0.57
C GLU A 50 18.08 -4.87 -0.14
N ASN A 51 18.24 -5.63 -1.23
CA ASN A 51 19.45 -5.57 -2.05
C ASN A 51 19.69 -4.19 -2.66
N ARG A 52 18.64 -3.47 -3.07
CA ARG A 52 18.78 -2.09 -3.57
C ARG A 52 19.18 -1.15 -2.45
N LEU A 53 18.61 -1.30 -1.27
CA LEU A 53 18.98 -0.50 -0.10
C LEU A 53 20.43 -0.74 0.32
N ILE A 54 20.91 -1.98 0.30
CA ILE A 54 22.32 -2.32 0.47
C ILE A 54 23.17 -1.58 -0.56
N ASN A 55 22.87 -1.73 -1.86
CA ASN A 55 23.65 -1.07 -2.92
C ASN A 55 23.65 0.47 -2.77
N ASN A 56 22.52 1.08 -2.43
CA ASN A 56 22.40 2.51 -2.20
C ASN A 56 23.22 2.96 -0.98
N SER A 57 23.22 2.17 0.09
CA SER A 57 24.02 2.44 1.30
C SER A 57 25.52 2.34 1.05
N LEU A 58 25.96 1.44 0.16
CA LEU A 58 27.37 1.26 -0.21
C LEU A 58 27.90 2.32 -1.18
N THR A 59 27.00 2.90 -1.99
CA THR A 59 27.36 3.89 -3.03
C THR A 59 27.21 5.33 -2.56
N SER A 60 26.40 5.54 -1.52
CA SER A 60 26.27 6.82 -0.85
C SER A 60 27.52 7.12 -0.03
N ASN A 61 28.06 8.34 -0.13
CA ASN A 61 29.25 8.78 0.64
C ASN A 61 29.03 8.75 2.17
N ASP A 62 27.79 8.57 2.60
CA ASP A 62 27.41 8.31 3.98
C ASP A 62 27.48 6.80 4.23
N ASN A 63 28.68 6.31 4.60
CA ASN A 63 28.94 4.92 4.99
C ASN A 63 28.20 4.55 6.30
N ASN A 64 26.88 4.49 6.26
CA ASN A 64 26.05 4.20 7.42
C ASN A 64 25.97 2.69 7.62
N GLN A 65 27.10 2.08 7.99
CA GLN A 65 27.28 0.62 8.12
C GLN A 65 26.17 -0.06 8.93
N SER A 66 25.59 0.63 9.92
CA SER A 66 24.46 0.12 10.70
C SER A 66 23.25 -0.23 9.83
N LEU A 67 22.85 0.66 8.92
CA LEU A 67 21.69 0.41 8.03
C LEU A 67 21.97 -0.77 7.09
N THR A 68 23.21 -0.88 6.58
CA THR A 68 23.58 -2.01 5.73
C THR A 68 23.46 -3.35 6.47
N PHE A 69 23.82 -3.40 7.77
CA PHE A 69 23.63 -4.60 8.58
C PHE A 69 22.14 -4.92 8.79
N ASP A 70 21.30 -3.91 9.02
CA ASP A 70 19.86 -4.10 9.16
C ASP A 70 19.25 -4.71 7.88
N TYR A 71 19.60 -4.19 6.70
CA TYR A 71 19.11 -4.73 5.42
C TYR A 71 19.59 -6.16 5.14
N VAL A 72 20.85 -6.50 5.49
CA VAL A 72 21.36 -7.87 5.36
C VAL A 72 20.60 -8.82 6.29
N LYS A 73 20.36 -8.40 7.54
CA LYS A 73 19.58 -9.18 8.49
C LYS A 73 18.15 -9.42 7.99
N ASN A 74 17.52 -8.41 7.41
CA ASN A 74 16.19 -8.55 6.84
C ASN A 74 16.16 -9.58 5.69
N ILE A 75 17.19 -9.62 4.83
CA ILE A 75 17.32 -10.67 3.81
C ILE A 75 17.42 -12.05 4.46
N ASP A 76 18.24 -12.20 5.50
CA ASP A 76 18.37 -13.48 6.21
C ASP A 76 17.02 -13.93 6.79
N ASP A 77 16.29 -13.02 7.45
CA ASP A 77 14.95 -13.29 8.01
C ASP A 77 13.96 -13.70 6.89
N ILE A 78 13.95 -13.01 5.74
CA ILE A 78 13.09 -13.35 4.60
C ILE A 78 13.46 -14.72 3.99
N VAL A 79 14.75 -15.03 3.90
CA VAL A 79 15.22 -16.34 3.39
C VAL A 79 14.87 -17.46 4.36
N GLU A 80 14.94 -17.21 5.66
CA GLU A 80 14.44 -18.14 6.68
C GLU A 80 12.95 -18.40 6.50
N ASP A 81 12.12 -17.37 6.27
CA ASP A 81 10.69 -17.54 5.97
C ASP A 81 10.45 -18.40 4.72
N ILE A 82 11.29 -18.28 3.69
CA ILE A 82 11.23 -19.11 2.48
C ILE A 82 11.57 -20.58 2.79
N ILE A 83 12.62 -20.82 3.59
CA ILE A 83 13.20 -22.15 3.81
C ILE A 83 12.47 -22.93 4.91
N ILE A 84 12.07 -22.25 5.98
CA ILE A 84 11.53 -22.84 7.22
C ILE A 84 10.00 -22.96 7.17
N SER A 85 9.35 -22.35 6.17
CA SER A 85 7.92 -22.52 5.90
C SER A 85 7.47 -23.97 6.10
N GLU A 86 6.59 -24.20 7.10
CA GLU A 86 6.09 -25.53 7.47
C GLU A 86 5.43 -26.25 6.27
N ASN A 87 4.93 -25.47 5.31
CA ASN A 87 4.42 -25.91 4.04
C ASN A 87 5.39 -25.44 2.96
N SER A 88 6.40 -26.26 2.63
CA SER A 88 7.36 -25.96 1.55
C SER A 88 6.63 -25.34 0.35
N PHE A 89 7.07 -24.16 -0.10
CA PHE A 89 6.42 -23.43 -1.18
C PHE A 89 6.29 -24.31 -2.43
N ILE A 90 5.06 -24.65 -2.82
CA ILE A 90 4.81 -25.38 -4.06
C ILE A 90 4.61 -24.36 -5.18
N VAL A 91 5.71 -23.98 -5.82
CA VAL A 91 5.70 -23.02 -6.93
C VAL A 91 5.69 -23.77 -8.27
N ASP A 92 4.51 -23.88 -8.88
CA ASP A 92 4.35 -24.20 -10.30
C ASP A 92 4.76 -22.99 -11.18
N SER A 93 5.81 -23.17 -11.99
CA SER A 93 6.34 -22.12 -12.87
C SER A 93 5.32 -21.59 -13.87
N ASP A 94 4.38 -22.43 -14.30
CA ASP A 94 3.39 -22.07 -15.33
C ASP A 94 2.27 -21.21 -14.75
N GLN A 95 2.04 -21.29 -13.44
CA GLN A 95 1.04 -20.51 -12.71
C GLN A 95 1.64 -19.29 -12.00
N PHE A 96 2.97 -19.27 -11.84
CA PHE A 96 3.67 -18.27 -11.05
C PHE A 96 3.56 -16.84 -11.58
N TYR A 97 3.46 -16.65 -12.90
CA TYR A 97 3.45 -15.33 -13.53
C TYR A 97 2.10 -15.04 -14.21
N ASN A 98 1.05 -14.89 -13.40
CA ASN A 98 -0.27 -14.46 -13.87
C ASN A 98 -0.76 -13.21 -13.14
N ASN A 99 -1.70 -12.47 -13.75
CA ASN A 99 -2.14 -11.16 -13.25
C ASN A 99 -2.69 -11.23 -11.82
N THR A 100 -3.40 -12.30 -11.45
CA THR A 100 -3.97 -12.46 -10.12
C THR A 100 -2.88 -12.71 -9.08
N VAL A 101 -1.89 -13.55 -9.40
CA VAL A 101 -0.73 -13.78 -8.51
C VAL A 101 0.07 -12.50 -8.32
N ILE A 102 0.37 -11.77 -9.41
CA ILE A 102 1.14 -10.52 -9.34
C ILE A 102 0.35 -9.44 -8.58
N ALA A 103 -0.96 -9.31 -8.84
CA ALA A 103 -1.82 -8.36 -8.12
C ALA A 103 -1.98 -8.70 -6.63
N THR A 104 -2.03 -9.98 -6.28
CA THR A 104 -2.06 -10.44 -4.88
C THR A 104 -0.72 -10.13 -4.20
N ALA A 105 0.40 -10.44 -4.87
CA ALA A 105 1.72 -10.07 -4.37
C ALA A 105 1.86 -8.55 -4.19
N MET A 106 1.24 -7.76 -5.07
CA MET A 106 1.20 -6.31 -4.98
C MET A 106 0.38 -5.80 -3.79
N ALA A 107 -0.72 -6.47 -3.45
CA ALA A 107 -1.48 -6.17 -2.23
C ALA A 107 -0.64 -6.47 -0.98
N ASN A 108 0.05 -7.61 -0.94
CA ASN A 108 0.95 -7.93 0.17
C ASN A 108 2.08 -6.89 0.30
N LEU A 109 2.65 -6.41 -0.81
CA LEU A 109 3.65 -5.34 -0.78
C LEU A 109 3.05 -4.02 -0.23
N ALA A 110 1.78 -3.73 -0.53
CA ALA A 110 1.11 -2.56 0.04
C ALA A 110 0.95 -2.68 1.57
N ASP A 111 0.63 -3.88 2.07
CA ASP A 111 0.64 -4.18 3.51
C ASP A 111 2.04 -4.01 4.11
N GLU A 112 3.10 -4.42 3.41
CA GLU A 112 4.47 -4.21 3.87
C GLU A 112 4.86 -2.72 3.90
N VAL A 113 4.39 -1.89 2.97
CA VAL A 113 4.52 -0.43 3.09
C VAL A 113 3.86 0.06 4.38
N LEU A 114 2.66 -0.42 4.70
CA LEU A 114 1.96 -0.03 5.93
C LEU A 114 2.71 -0.45 7.19
N ARG A 115 3.27 -1.67 7.23
CA ARG A 115 4.05 -2.15 8.39
C ARG A 115 5.30 -1.33 8.60
N ASN A 116 6.12 -1.18 7.56
CA ASN A 116 7.39 -0.47 7.61
C ASN A 116 7.17 1.03 7.88
N TYR A 117 6.20 1.65 7.20
CA TYR A 117 5.90 3.07 7.44
C TYR A 117 5.31 3.30 8.83
N GLY A 118 4.48 2.38 9.34
CA GLY A 118 4.00 2.45 10.72
C GLY A 118 5.15 2.40 11.72
N SER A 119 5.99 1.38 11.59
CA SER A 119 7.15 1.15 12.46
C SER A 119 8.10 2.34 12.48
N ALA A 120 8.37 2.94 11.32
CA ALA A 120 9.17 4.15 11.17
C ALA A 120 8.66 5.35 11.99
N PHE A 121 7.37 5.41 12.31
CA PHE A 121 6.74 6.46 13.13
C PHE A 121 6.27 5.93 14.50
N GLY A 122 6.66 4.72 14.89
CA GLY A 122 6.27 4.10 16.16
C GLY A 122 4.81 3.67 16.25
N ILE A 123 4.15 3.48 15.09
CA ILE A 123 2.76 3.02 15.00
C ILE A 123 2.75 1.51 14.77
N PRO A 124 2.11 0.73 15.67
CA PRO A 124 2.03 -0.72 15.53
C PRO A 124 1.38 -1.18 14.21
N SER A 125 1.92 -2.26 13.62
CA SER A 125 1.43 -2.80 12.35
C SER A 125 -0.05 -3.17 12.35
N ASN A 126 -0.57 -3.69 13.47
CA ASN A 126 -1.99 -4.03 13.57
C ASN A 126 -2.89 -2.81 13.41
N VAL A 127 -2.43 -1.62 13.81
CA VAL A 127 -3.16 -0.37 13.59
C VAL A 127 -3.07 0.05 12.13
N MET A 128 -1.89 -0.02 11.52
CA MET A 128 -1.70 0.36 10.12
C MET A 128 -2.49 -0.52 9.15
N LEU A 129 -2.58 -1.83 9.45
CA LEU A 129 -3.27 -2.81 8.63
C LEU A 129 -4.78 -2.86 8.88
N SER A 130 -5.24 -2.36 10.03
CA SER A 130 -6.66 -2.22 10.32
C SER A 130 -7.11 -0.79 10.08
N MET A 131 -7.76 -0.52 8.94
CA MET A 131 -8.57 0.69 8.84
C MET A 131 -10.01 0.38 9.27
N ASP A 132 -10.58 1.23 10.11
CA ASP A 132 -11.99 1.24 10.43
C ASP A 132 -12.48 2.68 10.21
N PHE A 133 -12.98 2.97 9.01
CA PHE A 133 -13.41 4.32 8.62
C PHE A 133 -14.53 4.87 9.52
N THR A 134 -15.30 4.01 10.20
CA THR A 134 -16.37 4.46 11.10
C THR A 134 -15.82 5.14 12.35
N LYS A 135 -14.63 4.73 12.81
CA LYS A 135 -13.90 5.39 13.91
C LYS A 135 -13.17 6.65 13.47
N ILE A 136 -12.81 6.73 12.19
CA ILE A 136 -12.08 7.86 11.60
C ILE A 136 -13.00 9.03 11.25
N ALA A 137 -14.24 8.78 10.82
CA ALA A 137 -15.19 9.86 10.46
C ALA A 137 -15.52 10.83 11.63
N ASN A 138 -15.44 10.35 12.88
CA ASN A 138 -15.56 11.20 14.08
C ASN A 138 -14.36 12.13 14.33
N LEU A 139 -13.25 11.98 13.59
CA LEU A 139 -12.04 12.81 13.70
C LEU A 139 -12.10 14.07 12.82
N THR A 140 -12.94 14.08 11.78
CA THR A 140 -13.00 15.18 10.80
C THR A 140 -13.89 16.36 11.18
N ASP A 141 -14.69 16.24 12.24
CA ASP A 141 -15.72 17.24 12.60
C ASP A 141 -15.47 17.97 13.95
N GLY A 142 -14.25 17.88 14.51
CA GLY A 142 -13.98 18.39 15.86
C GLY A 142 -12.59 19.00 16.04
N ASN A 143 -12.53 20.33 16.01
CA ASN A 143 -11.47 21.16 16.60
C ASN A 143 -11.02 20.64 17.99
N THR A 144 -9.98 19.82 18.07
CA THR A 144 -9.31 19.47 19.33
C THR A 144 -7.84 19.10 19.11
N ASN A 145 -7.01 19.65 19.99
CA ASN A 145 -5.57 19.44 20.02
C ASN A 145 -5.21 17.97 20.23
N ASN A 146 -4.26 17.49 19.42
CA ASN A 146 -3.39 16.32 19.59
C ASN A 146 -3.64 15.41 20.80
N THR A 147 -4.15 14.20 20.55
CA THR A 147 -3.73 12.92 21.17
C THR A 147 -4.60 11.78 20.59
N ILE A 148 -4.29 11.34 19.37
CA ILE A 148 -5.12 10.36 18.62
C ILE A 148 -4.84 8.89 19.02
N PHE A 149 -3.89 8.61 19.91
CA PHE A 149 -3.53 7.24 20.31
C PHE A 149 -3.73 6.92 21.80
N ALA A 150 -4.52 7.73 22.53
CA ALA A 150 -4.94 7.38 23.88
C ALA A 150 -6.16 6.43 23.81
N ASN A 151 -5.89 5.12 23.99
CA ASN A 151 -6.80 3.99 24.17
C ASN A 151 -7.52 3.43 22.93
N PRO A 152 -7.10 2.21 22.50
CA PRO A 152 -7.94 1.04 22.59
C PRO A 152 -7.51 0.23 23.81
N HIS A 153 -8.46 -0.39 24.50
CA HIS A 153 -8.21 -1.24 25.67
C HIS A 153 -7.33 -2.45 25.26
N PHE A 154 -6.01 -2.29 25.29
CA PHE A 154 -5.01 -3.35 25.19
C PHE A 154 -4.13 -3.24 26.43
N ASN A 155 -4.00 -4.35 27.17
CA ASN A 155 -3.16 -4.37 28.36
C ASN A 155 -1.71 -3.99 28.00
N GLN A 156 -1.23 -2.95 28.66
CA GLN A 156 0.12 -2.38 28.63
C GLN A 156 1.24 -3.43 28.64
N PRO A 157 2.42 -3.03 28.11
CA PRO A 157 3.51 -2.69 29.03
C PRO A 157 3.82 -1.19 28.96
N ASP A 158 4.17 -0.62 30.12
CA ASP A 158 4.51 0.79 30.34
C ASP A 158 5.50 1.36 29.29
N GLY A 159 4.96 2.17 28.38
CA GLY A 159 5.72 3.04 27.49
C GLY A 159 4.92 4.33 27.29
N ASN A 160 5.50 5.45 27.69
CA ASN A 160 4.88 6.77 27.67
C ASN A 160 4.63 7.24 26.22
N LEU A 161 3.46 6.89 25.66
CA LEU A 161 3.06 7.17 24.28
C LEU A 161 2.48 8.60 24.13
N SER A 162 3.22 9.61 24.60
CA SER A 162 2.74 11.00 24.69
C SER A 162 3.20 11.94 23.56
N ASN A 163 3.89 11.44 22.52
CA ASN A 163 4.46 12.29 21.45
C ASN A 163 4.24 11.75 20.01
N ILE A 164 3.05 11.28 19.63
CA ILE A 164 2.73 10.88 18.23
C ILE A 164 2.27 12.09 17.37
N SER A 165 2.74 13.29 17.70
CA SER A 165 2.50 14.50 16.90
C SER A 165 3.76 15.05 16.26
N ASP A 166 4.91 14.42 16.50
CA ASP A 166 6.13 14.71 15.74
C ASP A 166 6.13 13.78 14.52
N ASN A 167 6.13 14.36 13.31
CA ASN A 167 6.44 13.64 12.06
C ASN A 167 7.93 13.19 12.02
N SER A 168 8.54 12.97 13.19
CA SER A 168 9.93 12.55 13.30
C SER A 168 9.99 11.06 13.04
N VAL A 169 10.69 10.69 11.97
CA VAL A 169 11.07 9.30 11.70
C VAL A 169 11.91 8.78 12.86
N ILE A 170 11.39 7.77 13.54
CA ILE A 170 12.01 7.09 14.68
C ILE A 170 12.95 5.99 14.16
N ASP A 171 12.53 5.26 13.12
CA ASP A 171 13.34 4.25 12.44
C ASP A 171 13.53 4.60 10.96
N ARG A 172 14.78 4.88 10.59
CA ARG A 172 15.13 5.23 9.20
C ARG A 172 15.21 4.02 8.28
N ALA A 173 15.60 2.86 8.79
CA ALA A 173 15.68 1.64 7.98
C ALA A 173 14.28 1.28 7.49
N ASP A 174 13.31 1.25 8.41
CA ASP A 174 11.91 0.98 8.10
C ASP A 174 11.30 2.04 7.17
N TYR A 175 11.65 3.31 7.36
CA TYR A 175 11.22 4.37 6.44
C TYR A 175 11.75 4.15 5.02
N TYR A 176 13.05 3.85 4.86
CA TYR A 176 13.64 3.59 3.54
C TYR A 176 13.10 2.31 2.92
N ASN A 177 12.79 1.30 3.72
CA ASN A 177 12.07 0.12 3.27
C ASN A 177 10.69 0.47 2.72
N ALA A 178 9.86 1.18 3.47
CA ALA A 178 8.55 1.62 2.99
C ALA A 178 8.66 2.43 1.69
N GLN A 179 9.66 3.31 1.59
CA GLN A 179 9.93 4.10 0.40
C GLN A 179 10.28 3.21 -0.80
N GLU A 180 11.25 2.31 -0.66
CA GLU A 180 11.70 1.48 -1.77
C GLU A 180 10.67 0.42 -2.17
N ILE A 181 9.89 -0.13 -1.23
CA ILE A 181 8.74 -1.00 -1.53
C ILE A 181 7.71 -0.22 -2.35
N SER A 182 7.37 1.02 -1.97
CA SER A 182 6.39 1.84 -2.71
C SER A 182 6.85 2.14 -4.14
N ASN A 183 8.15 2.36 -4.36
CA ASN A 183 8.74 2.52 -5.70
C ASN A 183 8.68 1.21 -6.49
N ARG A 184 9.02 0.09 -5.84
CA ARG A 184 8.97 -1.24 -6.44
C ARG A 184 7.57 -1.61 -6.91
N MET A 185 6.54 -1.22 -6.17
CA MET A 185 5.14 -1.39 -6.58
C MET A 185 4.84 -0.66 -7.89
N VAL A 186 5.27 0.60 -8.05
CA VAL A 186 5.10 1.35 -9.32
C VAL A 186 5.82 0.64 -10.48
N GLU A 187 7.01 0.11 -10.25
CA GLU A 187 7.75 -0.65 -11.27
C GLU A 187 7.03 -1.94 -11.68
N ILE A 188 6.54 -2.72 -10.72
CA ILE A 188 5.79 -3.96 -10.98
C ILE A 188 4.54 -3.63 -11.79
N TYR A 189 3.82 -2.57 -11.44
CA TYR A 189 2.64 -2.16 -12.19
C TYR A 189 2.97 -1.85 -13.66
N ASN A 190 3.96 -0.98 -13.89
CA ASN A 190 4.32 -0.54 -15.24
C ASN A 190 4.89 -1.67 -16.11
N ARG A 191 5.62 -2.62 -15.51
CA ARG A 191 6.30 -3.69 -16.24
C ARG A 191 5.45 -4.94 -16.39
N ASP A 192 4.75 -5.33 -15.34
CA ASP A 192 4.17 -6.66 -15.22
C ASP A 192 2.64 -6.63 -15.25
N LEU A 193 1.97 -5.51 -14.91
CA LEU A 193 0.51 -5.45 -14.90
C LEU A 193 -0.09 -4.63 -16.04
N ASP A 194 0.49 -3.50 -16.44
CA ASP A 194 -0.09 -2.63 -17.49
C ASP A 194 -0.17 -3.36 -18.85
N ASP A 195 0.91 -4.04 -19.23
CA ASP A 195 0.98 -4.84 -20.45
C ASP A 195 -0.07 -5.97 -20.47
N LEU A 196 -0.32 -6.59 -19.31
CA LEU A 196 -1.25 -7.72 -19.18
C LEU A 196 -2.74 -7.31 -19.14
N ILE A 197 -3.04 -6.01 -19.02
CA ILE A 197 -4.41 -5.46 -19.04
C ILE A 197 -4.83 -5.02 -20.45
N SER A 198 -3.90 -4.93 -21.40
CA SER A 198 -4.11 -4.33 -22.72
C SER A 198 -5.15 -5.02 -23.62
N ASP A 199 -5.65 -6.21 -23.27
CA ASP A 199 -6.49 -7.03 -24.14
C ASP A 199 -7.98 -7.14 -23.73
N LYS A 200 -8.46 -6.40 -22.71
CA LYS A 200 -9.88 -6.46 -22.30
C LYS A 200 -10.52 -5.10 -22.05
N THR A 201 -11.64 -4.86 -22.74
CA THR A 201 -12.49 -3.65 -22.76
C THR A 201 -13.13 -3.28 -21.40
N TYR A 202 -12.89 -4.04 -20.34
CA TYR A 202 -13.43 -3.80 -19.00
C TYR A 202 -12.30 -3.45 -18.05
N SER A 203 -12.35 -2.24 -17.45
CA SER A 203 -11.53 -1.70 -16.33
C SER A 203 -10.55 -0.55 -16.62
N SER A 204 -10.67 0.19 -17.73
CA SER A 204 -9.78 1.35 -17.98
C SER A 204 -9.75 2.35 -16.83
N LEU A 205 -10.86 2.56 -16.13
CA LEU A 205 -10.94 3.48 -14.99
C LEU A 205 -10.28 2.94 -13.71
N SER A 206 -10.52 1.69 -13.29
CA SER A 206 -9.89 1.15 -12.08
C SER A 206 -8.39 0.93 -12.28
N ARG A 207 -7.96 0.65 -13.52
CA ARG A 207 -6.54 0.67 -13.91
C ARG A 207 -5.91 2.05 -13.71
N ILE A 208 -6.50 3.10 -14.30
CA ILE A 208 -6.02 4.48 -14.13
C ILE A 208 -6.03 4.88 -12.64
N ASN A 209 -7.07 4.49 -11.90
CA ASN A 209 -7.16 4.77 -10.47
C ASN A 209 -6.09 4.04 -9.67
N LEU A 210 -5.77 2.79 -10.02
CA LEU A 210 -4.68 2.04 -9.40
C LEU A 210 -3.34 2.71 -9.66
N GLU A 211 -3.02 3.02 -10.92
CA GLU A 211 -1.79 3.73 -11.31
C GLU A 211 -1.64 5.05 -10.53
N ASN A 212 -2.70 5.85 -10.49
CA ASN A 212 -2.71 7.12 -9.76
C ASN A 212 -2.49 6.90 -8.25
N ALA A 213 -3.14 5.89 -7.66
CA ALA A 213 -3.01 5.58 -6.24
C ALA A 213 -1.60 5.10 -5.88
N LEU A 214 -0.95 4.32 -6.75
CA LEU A 214 0.43 3.84 -6.55
C LEU A 214 1.43 5.00 -6.62
N ASN A 215 1.26 5.89 -7.61
CA ASN A 215 2.07 7.10 -7.72
C ASN A 215 1.84 8.07 -6.55
N GLU A 216 0.59 8.19 -6.08
CA GLU A 216 0.25 8.96 -4.87
C GLU A 216 0.93 8.36 -3.65
N LEU A 217 0.89 7.03 -3.46
CA LEU A 217 1.55 6.34 -2.36
C LEU A 217 3.06 6.62 -2.35
N SER A 218 3.75 6.32 -3.45
CA SER A 218 5.21 6.51 -3.57
C SER A 218 5.61 7.96 -3.31
N LYS A 219 4.83 8.92 -3.81
CA LYS A 219 5.04 10.34 -3.56
C LYS A 219 4.84 10.70 -2.10
N GLU A 220 3.73 10.29 -1.47
CA GLU A 220 3.43 10.66 -0.09
C GLU A 220 4.43 10.03 0.88
N VAL A 221 4.82 8.77 0.67
CA VAL A 221 5.88 8.11 1.46
C VAL A 221 7.18 8.91 1.34
N SER A 222 7.60 9.27 0.11
CA SER A 222 8.85 10.01 -0.12
C SER A 222 8.88 11.43 0.45
N HIS A 223 7.73 12.02 0.73
CA HIS A 223 7.60 13.37 1.30
C HIS A 223 7.17 13.36 2.76
N LEU A 224 7.31 12.23 3.46
CA LEU A 224 6.94 12.11 4.88
C LEU A 224 5.46 12.45 5.14
N GLY A 225 4.58 11.98 4.27
CA GLY A 225 3.13 12.07 4.44
C GLY A 225 2.69 11.49 5.78
N SER A 226 1.55 11.92 6.31
CA SER A 226 1.10 11.39 7.60
C SER A 226 0.80 9.89 7.49
N PRO A 227 1.07 9.07 8.53
CA PRO A 227 0.71 7.66 8.51
C PRO A 227 -0.77 7.41 8.18
N LEU A 228 -1.68 8.29 8.65
CA LEU A 228 -3.09 8.26 8.28
C LEU A 228 -3.32 8.39 6.76
N LYS A 229 -2.59 9.29 6.10
CA LYS A 229 -2.68 9.46 4.65
C LYS A 229 -2.18 8.23 3.91
N ILE A 230 -1.09 7.61 4.38
CA ILE A 230 -0.56 6.37 3.79
C ILE A 230 -1.58 5.24 3.94
N MET A 231 -2.16 5.07 5.13
CA MET A 231 -3.22 4.09 5.37
C MET A 231 -4.43 4.34 4.46
N GLU A 232 -4.88 5.59 4.31
CA GLU A 232 -6.03 5.94 3.44
C GLU A 232 -5.76 5.55 1.99
N ILE A 233 -4.56 5.84 1.47
CA ILE A 233 -4.20 5.49 0.10
C ILE A 233 -4.24 3.96 -0.09
N VAL A 234 -3.64 3.20 0.82
CA VAL A 234 -3.59 1.74 0.70
C VAL A 234 -4.99 1.13 0.81
N HIS A 235 -5.70 1.40 1.90
CA HIS A 235 -6.99 0.76 2.20
C HIS A 235 -8.14 1.28 1.35
N ALA A 236 -8.19 2.57 1.00
CA ALA A 236 -9.31 3.14 0.24
C ALA A 236 -9.09 3.09 -1.27
N LYS A 237 -7.84 3.07 -1.74
CA LYS A 237 -7.53 3.21 -3.16
C LYS A 237 -6.82 2.00 -3.72
N ILE A 238 -5.71 1.56 -3.13
CA ILE A 238 -4.91 0.47 -3.73
C ILE A 238 -5.64 -0.87 -3.61
N HIS A 239 -6.00 -1.31 -2.40
CA HIS A 239 -6.66 -2.60 -2.21
C HIS A 239 -7.96 -2.74 -3.00
N PRO A 240 -8.91 -1.76 -2.98
CA PRO A 240 -10.13 -1.88 -3.75
C PRO A 240 -9.90 -1.89 -5.27
N ASN A 241 -8.95 -1.09 -5.78
CA ASN A 241 -8.67 -1.10 -7.22
C ASN A 241 -7.96 -2.38 -7.67
N LEU A 242 -7.07 -2.97 -6.85
CA LEU A 242 -6.49 -4.29 -7.11
C LEU A 242 -7.59 -5.36 -7.14
N GLN A 243 -8.46 -5.36 -6.13
CA GLN A 243 -9.59 -6.27 -6.05
C GLN A 243 -10.49 -6.18 -7.29
N LEU A 244 -10.91 -4.97 -7.68
CA LEU A 244 -11.81 -4.75 -8.81
C LEU A 244 -11.15 -5.06 -10.16
N THR A 245 -9.87 -4.74 -10.32
CA THR A 245 -9.17 -4.90 -11.61
C THR A 245 -8.80 -6.37 -11.87
N PHE A 246 -8.41 -7.11 -10.83
CA PHE A 246 -7.89 -8.47 -10.96
C PHE A 246 -8.77 -9.55 -10.31
N ASN A 247 -9.95 -9.16 -9.82
CA ASN A 247 -10.94 -10.04 -9.18
C ASN A 247 -10.34 -10.83 -8.00
N LEU A 248 -9.57 -10.14 -7.15
CA LEU A 248 -8.94 -10.77 -5.98
C LEU A 248 -9.99 -11.23 -4.96
N THR A 249 -9.77 -12.39 -4.38
CA THR A 249 -10.63 -12.95 -3.34
C THR A 249 -10.15 -12.52 -1.96
N LEU A 250 -11.08 -12.16 -1.08
CA LEU A 250 -10.76 -11.90 0.33
C LEU A 250 -10.60 -13.22 1.08
N LYS A 251 -9.66 -13.25 2.02
CA LYS A 251 -9.46 -14.36 2.95
C LYS A 251 -10.72 -14.52 3.81
N ARG A 252 -11.27 -15.74 3.86
CA ARG A 252 -12.48 -16.08 4.62
C ARG A 252 -12.18 -16.44 6.06
#